data_AF-A0A9P6RWN7-F1
#
_entry.id   AF-A0A9P6RWN7-F1
#
_cell.length_a   1.000
_cell.length_b   1.000
_cell.length_c   1.000
_cell.angle_alpha   90.00
_cell.angle_beta   90.00
_cell.angle_gamma   90.00
#
_symmetry.space_group_name_H-M   'P 1'
#
loop_
_entity.id
_entity.type
_entity.pdbx_description
1 polymer ?
#
loop_
_entity_poly.entity_id
_entity_poly.type
_entity_poly.pdbx_seq_one_letter_code
_entity_poly.pdbx_strand_id
1 'polypeptide(L)'
;MTVSAASPADLSSESVRSLYDQVMSRCKDINHINGIGGILHWDQEVMMPSKAAPVRAEQMSVLVGLLHDLQTSPVLGALFDELEYRKTTEDLSAVLNPYELANIRLARKTYKEETLVPVEIAKASAANNSKSVAAWTAARKESDFAKFAPFLEEQIKLTRQSIGYKIRGGTNEEACRINEKARVSLGLAESDECYEGYYQGLMNIYETGFKEDRLQALFVDLKKHLIPLTTKIKAKNYQHDNSVLLADYDIKRQTEFSHALSKQIGFDTDAGRLDVSTHPFSGGAHPTDIRMTTRYTIDNIKNGITGTVHETGHSVYEQGRNKANIDLPVSMALSLGIHESQSLLWERMVGLTKPFWTYALPLLKEKFPENEGLQAITVDQFYNGLNRVEPSFIRIESDEVSYPMHVILRYEIEKALIEGDIQVADVPALWNAKMKEYLGLD
;
A
#
# COMPACT_ATOMS: atom_id res chain seq x y z
N MET A 1 20.39 -26.38 -4.15
CA MET A 1 19.88 -27.53 -4.93
C MET A 1 19.52 -26.99 -6.30
N THR A 2 20.27 -27.37 -7.34
CA THR A 2 20.04 -26.95 -8.71
C THR A 2 18.85 -27.71 -9.28
N VAL A 3 17.68 -27.07 -9.35
CA VAL A 3 16.61 -27.55 -10.23
C VAL A 3 17.16 -27.40 -11.65
N SER A 4 17.36 -28.53 -12.32
CA SER A 4 17.75 -28.58 -13.73
C SER A 4 16.74 -27.76 -14.54
N ALA A 5 17.12 -26.55 -14.96
CA ALA A 5 16.33 -25.78 -15.91
C ALA A 5 16.36 -26.54 -17.23
N ALA A 6 15.21 -27.07 -17.66
CA ALA A 6 15.07 -27.53 -19.03
C ALA A 6 15.50 -26.38 -19.96
N SER A 7 16.38 -26.68 -20.91
CA SER A 7 16.71 -25.75 -21.99
C SER A 7 15.41 -25.35 -22.70
N PRO A 8 15.27 -24.11 -23.18
CA PRO A 8 14.10 -23.65 -23.95
C PRO A 8 13.71 -24.55 -25.14
N ALA A 9 14.62 -25.43 -25.59
CA ALA A 9 14.44 -26.29 -26.76
C ALA A 9 13.59 -27.57 -26.54
N ASP A 10 13.13 -27.89 -25.32
CA ASP A 10 12.36 -29.14 -25.04
C ASP A 10 10.94 -28.90 -24.49
N LEU A 11 10.42 -27.66 -24.54
CA LEU A 11 9.11 -27.36 -23.96
C LEU A 11 7.93 -27.91 -24.80
N SER A 12 8.12 -28.16 -26.09
CA SER A 12 7.06 -28.65 -26.98
C SER A 12 6.65 -30.10 -26.71
N SER A 13 7.52 -30.89 -26.07
CA SER A 13 7.25 -32.29 -25.70
C SER A 13 6.47 -32.40 -24.38
N GLU A 14 6.41 -31.31 -23.62
CA GLU A 14 5.75 -31.25 -22.32
C GLU A 14 4.22 -31.17 -22.44
N SER A 15 3.54 -31.73 -21.45
CA SER A 15 2.09 -31.57 -21.31
C SER A 15 1.73 -30.18 -20.74
N VAL A 16 0.53 -29.68 -21.05
CA VAL A 16 -0.02 -28.44 -20.46
C VAL A 16 0.07 -28.45 -18.93
N ARG A 17 -0.21 -29.60 -18.31
CA ARG A 17 -0.12 -29.78 -16.85
C ARG A 17 1.32 -29.56 -16.35
N SER A 18 2.30 -30.18 -17.00
CA SER A 18 3.72 -30.02 -16.66
C SER A 18 4.17 -28.56 -16.80
N LEU A 19 3.82 -27.89 -17.90
CA LEU A 19 4.13 -26.49 -18.13
C LEU A 19 3.55 -25.59 -17.03
N TYR A 20 2.28 -25.80 -16.67
CA TYR A 20 1.62 -25.10 -15.56
C TYR A 20 2.38 -25.30 -14.24
N ASP A 21 2.69 -26.55 -13.88
CA ASP A 21 3.37 -26.87 -12.62
C ASP A 21 4.77 -26.22 -12.57
N GLN A 22 5.48 -26.15 -13.70
CA GLN A 22 6.77 -25.47 -13.81
C GLN A 22 6.68 -23.95 -13.63
N VAL A 23 5.63 -23.30 -14.14
CA VAL A 23 5.37 -21.86 -13.90
C VAL A 23 5.03 -21.64 -12.44
N MET A 24 4.15 -22.45 -11.86
CA MET A 24 3.74 -22.31 -10.45
C MET A 24 4.90 -22.54 -9.49
N SER A 25 5.78 -23.51 -9.75
CA SER A 25 6.99 -23.70 -8.95
C SER A 25 7.85 -22.44 -8.88
N ARG A 26 8.03 -21.75 -10.00
CA ARG A 26 8.80 -20.50 -10.07
C ARG A 26 8.08 -19.33 -9.38
N CYS A 27 6.76 -19.26 -9.52
CA CYS A 27 5.96 -18.25 -8.80
C CYS A 27 6.07 -18.44 -7.28
N LYS A 28 6.10 -19.68 -6.80
CA LYS A 28 6.33 -19.98 -5.37
C LYS A 28 7.72 -19.57 -4.91
N ASP A 29 8.76 -19.84 -5.70
CA ASP A 29 10.12 -19.37 -5.38
C ASP A 29 10.18 -17.84 -5.26
N ILE A 30 9.57 -17.13 -6.20
CA ILE A 30 9.42 -15.66 -6.15
C ILE A 30 8.69 -15.23 -4.87
N ASN A 31 7.60 -15.90 -4.50
CA ASN A 31 6.84 -15.59 -3.29
C ASN A 31 7.67 -15.84 -2.02
N HIS A 32 8.45 -16.92 -1.95
CA HIS A 32 9.34 -17.19 -0.82
C HIS A 32 10.44 -16.14 -0.69
N ILE A 33 11.03 -15.69 -1.80
CA ILE A 33 12.02 -14.60 -1.79
C ILE A 33 11.38 -13.30 -1.28
N ASN A 34 10.16 -12.97 -1.72
CA ASN A 34 9.40 -11.84 -1.18
C ASN A 34 9.15 -11.97 0.32
N GLY A 35 8.76 -13.16 0.79
CA GLY A 35 8.54 -13.44 2.20
C GLY A 35 9.80 -13.27 3.05
N ILE A 36 10.97 -13.69 2.55
CA ILE A 36 12.28 -13.43 3.20
C ILE A 36 12.52 -11.91 3.30
N GLY A 37 12.21 -11.17 2.24
CA GLY A 37 12.32 -9.71 2.23
C GLY A 37 11.40 -9.06 3.26
N GLY A 38 10.18 -9.57 3.41
CA GLY A 38 9.22 -9.16 4.43
C GLY A 38 9.76 -9.35 5.85
N ILE A 39 10.43 -10.46 6.14
CA ILE A 39 11.06 -10.70 7.45
C ILE A 39 12.26 -9.78 7.69
N LEU A 40 13.11 -9.56 6.69
CA LEU A 40 14.23 -8.64 6.81
C LEU A 40 13.77 -7.19 7.02
N HIS A 41 12.67 -6.80 6.37
CA HIS A 41 12.02 -5.52 6.61
C HIS A 41 11.45 -5.43 8.02
N TRP A 42 10.68 -6.42 8.47
CA TRP A 42 10.15 -6.43 9.84
C TRP A 42 11.26 -6.34 10.88
N ASP A 43 12.35 -7.11 10.72
CA ASP A 43 13.48 -7.06 11.65
C ASP A 43 14.11 -5.67 11.67
N GLN A 44 14.24 -5.01 10.51
CA GLN A 44 14.78 -3.67 10.38
C GLN A 44 14.01 -2.65 11.22
N GLU A 45 12.69 -2.75 11.22
CA GLU A 45 11.79 -1.80 11.86
C GLU A 45 11.55 -2.09 13.35
N VAL A 46 11.82 -3.31 13.81
CA VAL A 46 11.44 -3.77 15.16
C VAL A 46 12.64 -4.15 16.04
N MET A 47 13.56 -4.98 15.54
CA MET A 47 14.59 -5.64 16.36
C MET A 47 16.01 -5.20 16.05
N MET A 48 16.25 -4.71 14.83
CA MET A 48 17.59 -4.52 14.29
C MET A 48 18.38 -3.46 15.08
N PRO A 49 19.62 -3.77 15.53
CA PRO A 49 20.50 -2.77 16.11
C PRO A 49 20.84 -1.66 15.11
N SER A 50 20.87 -0.41 15.56
CA SER A 50 21.07 0.76 14.68
C SER A 50 22.36 0.72 13.84
N LYS A 51 23.43 0.09 14.34
CA LYS A 51 24.70 -0.08 13.60
C LYS A 51 24.62 -1.06 12.44
N ALA A 52 23.58 -1.89 12.36
CA ALA A 52 23.39 -2.86 11.29
C ALA A 52 22.72 -2.27 10.03
N ALA A 53 22.28 -1.00 10.06
CA ALA A 53 21.59 -0.38 8.93
C ALA A 53 22.36 -0.46 7.60
N PRO A 54 23.70 -0.25 7.53
CA PRO A 54 24.44 -0.39 6.26
C PRO A 54 24.39 -1.80 5.68
N VAL A 55 24.67 -2.82 6.52
CA VAL A 55 24.66 -4.23 6.06
C VAL A 55 23.24 -4.71 5.73
N ARG A 56 22.20 -4.22 6.42
CA ARG A 56 20.81 -4.51 6.06
C ARG A 56 20.45 -3.96 4.68
N ALA A 57 20.88 -2.74 4.36
CA ALA A 57 20.67 -2.17 3.04
C ALA A 57 21.34 -3.01 1.94
N GLU A 58 22.56 -3.50 2.19
CA GLU A 58 23.27 -4.42 1.27
C GLU A 58 22.51 -5.76 1.11
N GLN A 59 22.04 -6.36 2.21
CA GLN A 59 21.24 -7.60 2.18
C GLN A 59 19.96 -7.44 1.35
N MET A 60 19.21 -6.36 1.59
CA MET A 60 18.00 -6.06 0.84
C MET A 60 18.31 -5.82 -0.65
N SER A 61 19.40 -5.14 -0.97
CA SER A 61 19.82 -4.92 -2.36
C SER A 61 20.14 -6.22 -3.09
N VAL A 62 20.82 -7.17 -2.43
CA VAL A 62 21.08 -8.50 -3.01
C VAL A 62 19.77 -9.24 -3.25
N LEU A 63 18.86 -9.22 -2.28
CA LEU A 63 17.57 -9.91 -2.38
C LEU A 63 16.71 -9.35 -3.52
N VAL A 64 16.64 -8.02 -3.67
CA VAL A 64 15.93 -7.36 -4.77
C VAL A 64 16.53 -7.74 -6.12
N GLY A 65 17.86 -7.86 -6.22
CA GLY A 65 18.52 -8.33 -7.44
C GLY A 65 18.14 -9.76 -7.81
N LEU A 66 18.20 -10.69 -6.83
CA LEU A 66 17.79 -12.08 -7.03
C LEU A 66 16.30 -12.21 -7.40
N LEU A 67 15.46 -11.43 -6.74
CA LEU A 67 14.03 -11.38 -7.04
C LEU A 67 13.78 -10.93 -8.47
N HIS A 68 14.43 -9.86 -8.91
CA HIS A 68 14.33 -9.36 -10.28
C HIS A 68 14.77 -10.41 -11.29
N ASP A 69 15.93 -11.05 -11.08
CA ASP A 69 16.43 -12.12 -11.97
C ASP A 69 15.43 -13.28 -12.13
N LEU A 70 14.73 -13.65 -11.04
CA LEU A 70 13.68 -14.67 -11.07
C LEU A 70 12.43 -14.18 -11.82
N GLN A 71 11.99 -12.96 -11.53
CA GLN A 71 10.80 -12.36 -12.14
C GLN A 71 10.95 -12.09 -13.64
N THR A 72 12.18 -11.84 -14.11
CA THR A 72 12.48 -11.57 -15.53
C THR A 72 13.21 -12.72 -16.22
N SER A 73 13.20 -13.92 -15.63
CA SER A 73 13.94 -15.07 -16.15
C SER A 73 13.48 -15.44 -17.57
N PRO A 74 14.41 -15.59 -18.55
CA PRO A 74 14.07 -16.04 -19.89
C PRO A 74 13.38 -17.42 -19.92
N VAL A 75 13.68 -18.28 -18.94
CA VAL A 75 13.02 -19.59 -18.82
C VAL A 75 11.55 -19.44 -18.43
N LEU A 76 11.25 -18.51 -17.51
CA LEU A 76 9.87 -18.19 -17.15
C LEU A 76 9.12 -17.58 -18.35
N GLY A 77 9.79 -16.72 -19.12
CA GLY A 77 9.28 -16.20 -20.40
C GLY A 77 8.91 -17.30 -21.39
N ALA A 78 9.83 -18.24 -21.64
CA ALA A 78 9.61 -19.35 -22.57
C ALA A 78 8.44 -20.25 -22.16
N LEU A 79 8.27 -20.52 -20.86
CA LEU A 79 7.12 -21.27 -20.35
C LEU A 79 5.79 -20.57 -20.62
N PHE A 80 5.74 -19.25 -20.45
CA PHE A 80 4.55 -18.47 -20.79
C PHE A 80 4.27 -18.41 -22.28
N ASP A 81 5.32 -18.27 -23.10
CA ASP A 81 5.18 -18.23 -24.55
C ASP A 81 4.66 -19.57 -25.08
N GLU A 82 5.16 -20.70 -24.56
CA GLU A 82 4.64 -22.03 -24.87
C GLU A 82 3.18 -22.18 -24.41
N LEU A 83 2.82 -21.80 -23.18
CA LEU A 83 1.42 -21.88 -22.71
C LEU A 83 0.47 -21.03 -23.55
N GLU A 84 0.89 -19.85 -24.01
CA GLU A 84 0.09 -19.01 -24.91
C GLU A 84 -0.03 -19.65 -26.29
N TYR A 85 1.03 -20.25 -26.84
CA TYR A 85 0.97 -21.02 -28.08
C TYR A 85 -0.03 -22.18 -27.95
N ARG A 86 0.04 -22.96 -26.86
CA ARG A 86 -0.83 -24.12 -26.64
C ARG A 86 -2.30 -23.74 -26.52
N LYS A 87 -2.62 -22.56 -26.00
CA LYS A 87 -3.99 -22.01 -26.00
C LYS A 87 -4.57 -21.80 -27.40
N THR A 88 -3.72 -21.66 -28.44
CA THR A 88 -4.17 -21.55 -29.84
C THR A 88 -4.42 -22.91 -30.49
N THR A 89 -3.86 -23.99 -29.95
CA THR A 89 -3.92 -25.34 -30.53
C THR A 89 -4.75 -26.32 -29.71
N GLU A 90 -4.95 -26.06 -28.42
CA GLU A 90 -5.61 -26.93 -27.45
C GLU A 90 -6.57 -26.14 -26.55
N ASP A 91 -7.62 -26.79 -26.06
CA ASP A 91 -8.48 -26.25 -25.01
C ASP A 91 -7.84 -26.47 -23.64
N LEU A 92 -7.16 -25.45 -23.11
CA LEU A 92 -6.52 -25.53 -21.79
C LEU A 92 -7.52 -25.83 -20.67
N SER A 93 -8.80 -25.48 -20.83
CA SER A 93 -9.83 -25.71 -19.81
C SER A 93 -10.22 -27.19 -19.67
N ALA A 94 -9.88 -28.02 -20.66
CA ALA A 94 -10.01 -29.48 -20.56
C ALA A 94 -9.00 -30.10 -19.58
N VAL A 95 -7.92 -29.40 -19.25
CA VAL A 95 -6.83 -29.89 -18.38
C VAL A 95 -6.71 -29.06 -17.10
N LEU A 96 -6.93 -27.75 -17.18
CA LEU A 96 -6.74 -26.78 -16.09
C LEU A 96 -8.07 -26.25 -15.58
N ASN A 97 -8.20 -26.12 -14.27
CA ASN A 97 -9.39 -25.53 -13.66
C ASN A 97 -9.37 -23.98 -13.72
N PRO A 98 -10.49 -23.28 -13.40
CA PRO A 98 -10.55 -21.83 -13.50
C PRO A 98 -9.51 -21.05 -12.66
N TYR A 99 -9.12 -21.57 -11.48
CA TYR A 99 -8.08 -20.94 -10.65
C TYR A 99 -6.69 -21.08 -11.30
N GLU A 100 -6.41 -22.23 -11.90
CA GLU A 100 -5.14 -22.49 -12.59
C GLU A 100 -4.99 -21.62 -13.84
N LEU A 101 -6.06 -21.46 -14.62
CA LEU A 101 -6.10 -20.52 -15.74
C LEU A 101 -5.90 -19.07 -15.27
N ALA A 102 -6.50 -18.70 -14.14
CA ALA A 102 -6.31 -17.37 -13.55
C ALA A 102 -4.87 -17.16 -13.04
N ASN A 103 -4.23 -18.19 -12.47
CA ASN A 103 -2.82 -18.14 -12.07
C ASN A 103 -1.91 -17.83 -13.25
N ILE A 104 -2.09 -18.50 -14.40
CA ILE A 104 -1.32 -18.23 -15.62
C ILE A 104 -1.49 -16.77 -16.04
N ARG A 105 -2.75 -16.29 -16.12
CA ARG A 105 -3.06 -14.91 -16.52
C ARG A 105 -2.40 -13.88 -15.60
N LEU A 106 -2.53 -14.05 -14.28
CA LEU A 106 -1.97 -13.12 -13.29
C LEU A 106 -0.44 -13.14 -13.32
N ALA A 107 0.18 -14.32 -13.31
CA ALA A 107 1.63 -14.45 -13.34
C ALA A 107 2.22 -13.90 -14.65
N ARG A 108 1.58 -14.14 -15.79
CA ARG A 108 2.01 -13.59 -17.08
C ARG A 108 1.91 -12.07 -17.11
N LYS A 109 0.84 -11.51 -16.53
CA LYS A 109 0.70 -10.05 -16.39
C LYS A 109 1.88 -9.47 -15.61
N THR A 110 2.16 -9.99 -14.42
CA THR A 110 3.29 -9.55 -13.59
C THR A 110 4.62 -9.69 -14.34
N TYR A 111 4.88 -10.85 -14.97
CA TYR A 111 6.09 -11.06 -15.76
C TYR A 111 6.27 -10.01 -16.87
N LYS A 112 5.20 -9.69 -17.62
CA LYS A 112 5.25 -8.64 -18.65
C LYS A 112 5.59 -7.29 -18.01
N GLU A 113 4.92 -6.92 -16.93
CA GLU A 113 5.16 -5.63 -16.27
C GLU A 113 6.59 -5.47 -15.75
N GLU A 114 7.19 -6.55 -15.23
CA GLU A 114 8.58 -6.55 -14.73
C GLU A 114 9.62 -6.56 -15.86
N THR A 115 9.30 -7.10 -17.04
CA THR A 115 10.22 -7.18 -18.19
C THR A 115 10.16 -5.97 -19.12
N LEU A 116 9.09 -5.17 -19.07
CA LEU A 116 8.90 -4.01 -19.95
C LEU A 116 9.78 -2.81 -19.60
N VAL A 117 10.19 -2.67 -18.34
CA VAL A 117 10.96 -1.50 -17.88
C VAL A 117 12.46 -1.78 -18.00
N PRO A 118 13.22 -0.95 -18.75
CA PRO A 118 14.67 -1.06 -18.80
C PRO A 118 15.32 -1.03 -17.42
N VAL A 119 16.30 -1.91 -17.21
CA VAL A 119 17.01 -2.05 -15.93
C VAL A 119 17.71 -0.75 -15.50
N GLU A 120 18.12 0.09 -16.45
CA GLU A 120 18.75 1.38 -16.21
C GLU A 120 17.80 2.36 -15.53
N ILE A 121 16.50 2.34 -15.90
CA ILE A 121 15.48 3.19 -15.30
C ILE A 121 15.19 2.72 -13.87
N ALA A 122 15.06 1.41 -13.67
CA ALA A 122 14.88 0.84 -12.34
C ALA A 122 16.06 1.19 -11.41
N LYS A 123 17.30 1.04 -11.90
CA LYS A 123 18.53 1.41 -11.17
C LYS A 123 18.59 2.91 -10.87
N ALA A 124 18.26 3.76 -11.83
CA ALA A 124 18.24 5.21 -11.63
C ALA A 124 17.19 5.62 -10.57
N SER A 125 15.99 5.03 -10.62
CA SER A 125 14.92 5.26 -9.63
C SER A 125 15.35 4.83 -8.23
N ALA A 126 15.94 3.65 -8.09
CA ALA A 126 16.47 3.17 -6.81
C ALA A 126 17.57 4.07 -6.25
N ALA A 127 18.51 4.50 -7.11
CA ALA A 127 19.58 5.42 -6.72
C ALA A 127 19.06 6.81 -6.32
N ASN A 128 18.04 7.32 -7.00
CA ASN A 128 17.39 8.59 -6.66
C ASN A 128 16.66 8.48 -5.31
N ASN A 129 15.88 7.42 -5.10
CA ASN A 129 15.17 7.17 -3.84
C ASN A 129 16.10 7.07 -2.63
N SER A 130 17.24 6.37 -2.77
CA SER A 130 18.22 6.27 -1.68
C SER A 130 18.75 7.63 -1.24
N LYS A 131 19.03 8.53 -2.20
CA LYS A 131 19.52 9.89 -1.92
C LYS A 131 18.41 10.84 -1.44
N SER A 132 17.20 10.67 -1.97
CA SER A 132 16.07 11.56 -1.72
C SER A 132 15.60 11.50 -0.27
N VAL A 133 15.72 10.36 0.43
CA VAL A 133 15.33 10.22 1.84
C VAL A 133 16.16 11.14 2.75
N ALA A 134 17.48 11.18 2.56
CA ALA A 134 18.36 12.06 3.33
C ALA A 134 18.08 13.54 3.01
N ALA A 135 17.90 13.86 1.72
CA ALA A 135 17.57 15.21 1.27
C ALA A 135 16.21 15.67 1.84
N TRP A 136 15.19 14.82 1.81
CA TRP A 136 13.87 15.08 2.39
C TRP A 136 13.93 15.29 3.88
N THR A 137 14.70 14.48 4.61
CA THR A 137 14.83 14.59 6.07
C THR A 137 15.40 15.95 6.47
N ALA A 138 16.46 16.40 5.78
CA ALA A 138 17.05 17.72 5.98
C ALA A 138 16.08 18.84 5.55
N ALA A 139 15.53 18.75 4.34
CA ALA A 139 14.60 19.72 3.78
C ALA A 139 13.36 19.93 4.67
N ARG A 140 12.77 18.84 5.18
CA ARG A 140 11.61 18.88 6.08
C ARG A 140 11.94 19.58 7.40
N LYS A 141 13.09 19.29 7.99
CA LYS A 141 13.54 19.91 9.25
C LYS A 141 13.76 21.43 9.09
N GLU A 142 14.22 21.84 7.92
CA GLU A 142 14.57 23.23 7.63
C GLU A 142 13.46 24.00 6.90
N SER A 143 12.32 23.34 6.63
CA SER A 143 11.22 23.88 5.82
C SER A 143 11.67 24.40 4.44
N ASP A 144 12.67 23.73 3.84
CA ASP A 144 13.30 24.14 2.58
C ASP A 144 12.97 23.15 1.45
N PHE A 145 11.84 23.38 0.77
CA PHE A 145 11.41 22.53 -0.35
C PHE A 145 12.40 22.54 -1.51
N ALA A 146 13.14 23.63 -1.73
CA ALA A 146 14.06 23.74 -2.87
C ALA A 146 15.21 22.72 -2.76
N LYS A 147 15.60 22.31 -1.55
CA LYS A 147 16.57 21.21 -1.33
C LYS A 147 16.05 19.84 -1.77
N PHE A 148 14.74 19.63 -1.75
CA PHE A 148 14.11 18.37 -2.14
C PHE A 148 13.64 18.36 -3.61
N ALA A 149 13.30 19.53 -4.16
CA ALA A 149 12.73 19.67 -5.51
C ALA A 149 13.50 18.92 -6.61
N PRO A 150 14.85 18.96 -6.70
CA PRO A 150 15.59 18.24 -7.76
C PRO A 150 15.39 16.72 -7.73
N PHE A 151 15.25 16.14 -6.54
CA PHE A 151 15.02 14.70 -6.37
C PHE A 151 13.59 14.32 -6.78
N LEU A 152 12.62 15.18 -6.48
CA LEU A 152 11.24 14.99 -6.91
C LEU A 152 11.10 15.13 -8.43
N GLU A 153 11.78 16.11 -9.04
CA GLU A 153 11.81 16.29 -10.50
C GLU A 153 12.35 15.05 -11.21
N GLU A 154 13.51 14.53 -10.77
CA GLU A 154 14.08 13.30 -11.34
C GLU A 154 13.16 12.10 -11.08
N GLN A 155 12.52 12.00 -9.92
CA GLN A 155 11.57 10.91 -9.64
C GLN A 155 10.35 10.95 -10.57
N ILE A 156 9.75 12.13 -10.79
CA ILE A 156 8.60 12.27 -11.70
C ILE A 156 8.99 11.90 -13.13
N LYS A 157 10.16 12.31 -13.59
CA LYS A 157 10.71 11.94 -14.90
C LYS A 157 10.90 10.42 -15.02
N LEU A 158 11.56 9.78 -14.05
CA LEU A 158 11.81 8.33 -14.05
C LEU A 158 10.51 7.53 -13.97
N THR A 159 9.54 7.98 -13.16
CA THR A 159 8.20 7.38 -13.09
C THR A 159 7.50 7.47 -14.45
N ARG A 160 7.46 8.64 -15.10
CA ARG A 160 6.88 8.79 -16.45
C ARG A 160 7.54 7.87 -17.47
N GLN A 161 8.87 7.75 -17.44
CA GLN A 161 9.58 6.84 -18.34
C GLN A 161 9.14 5.39 -18.09
N SER A 162 9.18 4.93 -16.83
CA SER A 162 8.77 3.58 -16.43
C SER A 162 7.33 3.26 -16.86
N ILE A 163 6.38 4.16 -16.55
CA ILE A 163 4.99 4.02 -16.97
C ILE A 163 4.87 4.04 -18.50
N GLY A 164 5.61 4.91 -19.18
CA GLY A 164 5.62 4.96 -20.64
C GLY A 164 6.02 3.63 -21.28
N TYR A 165 6.97 2.91 -20.69
CA TYR A 165 7.29 1.54 -21.14
C TYR A 165 6.15 0.55 -20.86
N LYS A 166 5.56 0.59 -19.67
CA LYS A 166 4.43 -0.29 -19.31
C LYS A 166 3.19 -0.08 -20.19
N ILE A 167 2.87 1.17 -20.54
CA ILE A 167 1.76 1.50 -21.44
C ILE A 167 2.08 1.09 -22.88
N ARG A 168 3.27 1.43 -23.40
CA ARG A 168 3.67 1.10 -24.79
C ARG A 168 3.78 -0.40 -25.08
N GLY A 169 4.08 -1.21 -24.07
CA GLY A 169 4.19 -2.66 -24.18
C GLY A 169 2.94 -3.44 -23.73
N GLY A 170 1.84 -2.77 -23.44
CA GLY A 170 0.57 -3.35 -23.01
C GLY A 170 -0.57 -2.81 -23.86
N THR A 171 -0.74 -3.33 -25.07
CA THR A 171 -1.89 -3.02 -25.93
C THR A 171 -3.19 -3.47 -25.25
N ASN A 172 -3.83 -2.55 -24.54
CA ASN A 172 -5.19 -2.70 -24.07
C ASN A 172 -6.05 -1.84 -25.02
N GLU A 173 -6.73 -2.46 -25.97
CA GLU A 173 -7.48 -1.81 -27.06
C GLU A 173 -8.67 -0.93 -26.58
N GLU A 174 -8.95 -0.84 -25.28
CA GLU A 174 -10.20 -0.27 -24.76
C GLU A 174 -10.11 0.95 -23.83
N ALA A 175 -8.96 1.63 -23.67
CA ALA A 175 -8.96 2.91 -22.95
C ALA A 175 -7.81 3.85 -23.36
N CYS A 176 -8.15 5.00 -23.95
CA CYS A 176 -7.22 5.89 -24.65
C CYS A 176 -7.29 7.34 -24.12
N ARG A 177 -6.13 8.00 -23.84
CA ARG A 177 -5.82 9.46 -24.02
C ARG A 177 -4.49 9.87 -23.34
N ILE A 178 -3.59 10.55 -24.06
CA ILE A 178 -2.45 11.34 -23.54
C ILE A 178 -2.64 12.84 -23.88
N ASN A 179 -2.17 13.75 -23.01
CA ASN A 179 -2.02 15.19 -23.29
C ASN A 179 -0.71 15.48 -24.08
N GLU A 180 -0.82 16.23 -25.18
CA GLU A 180 0.28 16.60 -26.09
C GLU A 180 1.50 17.24 -25.38
N LYS A 181 1.27 18.00 -24.30
CA LYS A 181 2.35 18.64 -23.52
C LYS A 181 3.28 17.63 -22.84
N ALA A 182 2.72 16.56 -22.26
CA ALA A 182 3.50 15.48 -21.66
C ALA A 182 4.41 14.81 -22.69
N ARG A 183 3.86 14.60 -23.89
CA ARG A 183 4.52 13.95 -25.04
C ARG A 183 5.76 14.73 -25.50
N VAL A 184 5.63 16.05 -25.66
CA VAL A 184 6.72 16.95 -26.06
C VAL A 184 7.83 16.98 -25.01
N SER A 185 7.48 17.00 -23.71
CA SER A 185 8.46 17.05 -22.62
C SER A 185 9.38 15.81 -22.54
N LEU A 186 8.98 14.70 -23.17
CA LEU A 186 9.69 13.41 -23.15
C LEU A 186 10.41 13.08 -24.47
N GLY A 187 10.36 13.97 -25.48
CA GLY A 187 11.06 13.77 -26.75
C GLY A 187 10.52 12.62 -27.61
N LEU A 188 9.22 12.32 -27.52
CA LEU A 188 8.59 11.18 -28.20
C LEU A 188 8.03 11.57 -29.60
N ALA A 189 8.26 10.72 -30.60
CA ALA A 189 7.78 10.92 -31.99
C ALA A 189 6.26 10.78 -32.12
N GLU A 190 5.66 11.43 -33.13
CA GLU A 190 4.26 11.17 -33.56
C GLU A 190 4.05 9.68 -33.86
N SER A 191 3.09 9.06 -33.19
CA SER A 191 2.63 7.70 -33.49
C SER A 191 1.11 7.64 -33.36
N ASP A 192 0.49 6.87 -34.27
CA ASP A 192 -0.97 6.70 -34.39
C ASP A 192 -1.57 5.74 -33.34
N GLU A 193 -0.78 5.29 -32.37
CA GLU A 193 -1.23 4.36 -31.32
C GLU A 193 -1.55 5.10 -30.02
N CYS A 194 -2.80 4.96 -29.59
CA CYS A 194 -3.39 5.61 -28.43
C CYS A 194 -2.81 5.06 -27.11
N TYR A 195 -2.41 5.95 -26.22
CA TYR A 195 -1.86 5.61 -24.90
C TYR A 195 -2.81 6.03 -23.78
N GLU A 196 -2.92 5.25 -22.71
CA GLU A 196 -3.52 5.68 -21.43
C GLU A 196 -2.79 6.93 -20.91
N GLY A 197 -3.46 7.78 -20.12
CA GLY A 197 -2.79 8.86 -19.40
C GLY A 197 -1.72 8.26 -18.48
N TYR A 198 -0.58 8.93 -18.30
CA TYR A 198 0.49 8.43 -17.46
C TYR A 198 0.01 8.16 -16.03
N TYR A 199 -0.99 8.92 -15.55
CA TYR A 199 -1.55 8.69 -14.22
C TYR A 199 -2.40 7.42 -14.14
N GLN A 200 -3.20 7.09 -15.16
CA GLN A 200 -3.95 5.84 -15.21
C GLN A 200 -3.02 4.61 -15.21
N GLY A 201 -1.92 4.67 -15.97
CA GLY A 201 -0.88 3.64 -15.96
C GLY A 201 -0.20 3.50 -14.60
N LEU A 202 0.08 4.63 -13.92
CA LEU A 202 0.61 4.62 -12.55
C LEU A 202 -0.37 4.02 -11.54
N MET A 203 -1.64 4.41 -11.61
CA MET A 203 -2.69 3.91 -10.73
C MET A 203 -2.89 2.41 -10.89
N ASN A 204 -2.81 1.88 -12.12
CA ASN A 204 -2.97 0.45 -12.41
C ASN A 204 -1.94 -0.45 -11.71
N ILE A 205 -0.76 0.08 -11.32
CA ILE A 205 0.25 -0.65 -10.55
C ILE A 205 -0.28 -0.98 -9.14
N TYR A 206 -1.07 -0.08 -8.56
CA TYR A 206 -1.53 -0.18 -7.18
C TYR A 206 -2.98 -0.67 -7.06
N GLU A 207 -3.82 -0.26 -8.01
CA GLU A 207 -5.24 -0.56 -8.07
C GLU A 207 -5.62 -1.04 -9.48
N THR A 208 -5.21 -2.27 -9.80
CA THR A 208 -5.39 -2.86 -11.13
C THR A 208 -6.85 -2.82 -11.57
N GLY A 209 -7.10 -2.22 -12.73
CA GLY A 209 -8.41 -2.22 -13.39
C GLY A 209 -9.36 -1.13 -12.90
N PHE A 210 -8.99 -0.37 -11.87
CA PHE A 210 -9.76 0.81 -11.47
C PHE A 210 -9.56 1.94 -12.49
N LYS A 211 -10.63 2.69 -12.77
CA LYS A 211 -10.61 3.72 -13.81
C LYS A 211 -10.58 5.12 -13.21
N GLU A 212 -9.76 5.98 -13.81
CA GLU A 212 -9.54 7.36 -13.34
C GLU A 212 -10.83 8.19 -13.35
N ASP A 213 -11.68 8.03 -14.36
CA ASP A 213 -12.97 8.72 -14.47
C ASP A 213 -13.91 8.37 -13.31
N ARG A 214 -13.93 7.10 -12.90
CA ARG A 214 -14.66 6.62 -11.73
C ARG A 214 -14.07 7.23 -10.45
N LEU A 215 -12.75 7.28 -10.31
CA LEU A 215 -12.09 7.90 -9.17
C LEU A 215 -12.46 9.38 -9.05
N GLN A 216 -12.42 10.12 -10.16
CA GLN A 216 -12.77 11.53 -10.20
C GLN A 216 -14.24 11.77 -9.84
N ALA A 217 -15.16 10.94 -10.35
CA ALA A 217 -16.56 11.04 -9.98
C ALA A 217 -16.77 10.85 -8.47
N LEU A 218 -16.06 9.89 -7.85
CA LEU A 218 -16.08 9.70 -6.39
C LEU A 218 -15.54 10.92 -5.65
N PHE A 219 -14.41 11.48 -6.08
CA PHE A 219 -13.80 12.64 -5.43
C PHE A 219 -14.65 13.91 -5.55
N VAL A 220 -15.32 14.13 -6.69
CA VAL A 220 -16.27 15.23 -6.84
C VAL A 220 -17.42 15.08 -5.82
N ASP A 221 -17.96 13.88 -5.67
CA ASP A 221 -19.05 13.62 -4.73
C ASP A 221 -18.60 13.78 -3.26
N LEU A 222 -17.43 13.22 -2.90
CA LEU A 222 -16.85 13.38 -1.57
C LEU A 222 -16.59 14.85 -1.22
N LYS A 223 -15.99 15.63 -2.12
CA LYS A 223 -15.76 17.07 -1.87
C LYS A 223 -17.08 17.82 -1.67
N LYS A 224 -18.07 17.56 -2.52
CA LYS A 224 -19.40 18.18 -2.46
C LYS A 224 -20.09 17.96 -1.11
N HIS A 225 -19.89 16.81 -0.48
CA HIS A 225 -20.55 16.45 0.78
C HIS A 225 -19.70 16.72 2.03
N LEU A 226 -18.41 16.40 2.02
CA LEU A 226 -17.54 16.45 3.19
C LEU A 226 -17.05 17.87 3.51
N ILE A 227 -16.72 18.70 2.51
CA ILE A 227 -16.27 20.09 2.77
C ILE A 227 -17.36 20.90 3.52
N PRO A 228 -18.63 20.90 3.08
CA PRO A 228 -19.69 21.57 3.83
C PRO A 228 -19.98 20.94 5.19
N LEU A 229 -19.82 19.62 5.33
CA LEU A 229 -20.02 18.93 6.61
C LEU A 229 -18.97 19.37 7.63
N THR A 230 -17.68 19.35 7.26
CA THR A 230 -16.57 19.83 8.09
C THR A 230 -16.79 21.28 8.50
N THR A 231 -17.21 22.14 7.56
CA THR A 231 -17.54 23.55 7.85
C THR A 231 -18.67 23.68 8.87
N LYS A 232 -19.74 22.90 8.73
CA LYS A 232 -20.87 22.89 9.68
C LYS A 232 -20.46 22.40 11.07
N ILE A 233 -19.60 21.38 11.15
CA ILE A 233 -19.10 20.86 12.43
C ILE A 233 -18.25 21.92 13.12
N LYS A 234 -17.29 22.53 12.39
CA LYS A 234 -16.46 23.62 12.92
C LYS A 234 -17.30 24.81 13.40
N ALA A 235 -18.33 25.20 12.65
CA ALA A 235 -19.20 26.31 12.99
C ALA A 235 -20.03 26.10 14.26
N LYS A 236 -20.29 24.85 14.68
CA LYS A 236 -20.97 24.58 15.96
C LYS A 236 -20.14 24.97 17.17
N ASN A 237 -18.82 25.16 17.01
CA ASN A 237 -17.87 25.51 18.06
C ASN A 237 -18.02 24.64 19.33
N TYR A 238 -18.39 23.37 19.13
CA TYR A 238 -18.57 22.39 20.18
C TYR A 238 -17.68 21.20 19.85
N GLN A 239 -16.68 20.97 20.68
CA GLN A 239 -15.77 19.85 20.59
C GLN A 239 -16.07 18.92 21.76
N HIS A 240 -16.27 17.64 21.49
CA HIS A 240 -16.41 16.65 22.54
C HIS A 240 -15.11 16.56 23.32
N ASP A 241 -15.22 16.44 24.65
CA ASP A 241 -14.07 16.22 25.50
C ASP A 241 -13.38 14.89 25.12
N ASN A 242 -12.09 14.98 24.84
CA ASN A 242 -11.22 13.85 24.54
C ASN A 242 -10.02 13.78 25.51
N SER A 243 -10.05 14.51 26.62
CA SER A 243 -8.99 14.54 27.63
C SER A 243 -8.64 13.16 28.17
N VAL A 244 -9.64 12.28 28.33
CA VAL A 244 -9.40 10.88 28.72
C VAL A 244 -8.51 10.15 27.72
N LEU A 245 -8.57 10.48 26.43
CA LEU A 245 -7.76 9.82 25.41
C LEU A 245 -6.31 10.33 25.41
N LEU A 246 -6.08 11.50 26.02
CA LEU A 246 -4.82 12.25 26.03
C LEU A 246 -4.17 12.31 27.43
N ALA A 247 -4.52 11.37 28.30
CA ALA A 247 -3.91 11.22 29.63
C ALA A 247 -2.69 10.29 29.59
N ASP A 248 -1.99 10.18 30.71
CA ASP A 248 -0.87 9.24 30.84
C ASP A 248 -1.38 7.81 31.03
N TYR A 249 -0.92 6.93 30.15
CA TYR A 249 -1.21 5.50 30.15
C TYR A 249 0.06 4.66 30.05
N ASP A 250 0.25 3.76 31.01
CA ASP A 250 1.35 2.80 30.99
C ASP A 250 1.36 1.96 29.70
N ILE A 251 2.48 2.00 28.98
CA ILE A 251 2.64 1.35 27.67
C ILE A 251 2.48 -0.18 27.78
N LYS A 252 2.93 -0.79 28.88
CA LYS A 252 2.81 -2.25 29.04
C LYS A 252 1.33 -2.66 29.11
N ARG A 253 0.51 -1.93 29.85
CA ARG A 253 -0.94 -2.17 29.92
C ARG A 253 -1.65 -1.85 28.60
N GLN A 254 -1.22 -0.82 27.87
CA GLN A 254 -1.72 -0.57 26.51
C GLN A 254 -1.42 -1.76 25.58
N THR A 255 -0.20 -2.32 25.69
CA THR A 255 0.24 -3.47 24.91
C THR A 255 -0.60 -4.70 25.23
N GLU A 256 -0.78 -5.02 26.52
CA GLU A 256 -1.62 -6.15 26.95
C GLU A 256 -3.08 -6.02 26.47
N PHE A 257 -3.65 -4.82 26.54
CA PHE A 257 -4.99 -4.55 26.04
C PHE A 257 -5.08 -4.76 24.53
N SER A 258 -4.11 -4.23 23.78
CA SER A 258 -4.07 -4.30 22.32
C SER A 258 -3.90 -5.74 21.81
N HIS A 259 -3.06 -6.55 22.45
CA HIS A 259 -2.96 -7.99 22.16
C HIS A 259 -4.27 -8.74 22.46
N ALA A 260 -4.94 -8.42 23.57
CA ALA A 260 -6.22 -9.04 23.88
C ALA A 260 -7.27 -8.68 22.82
N LEU A 261 -7.28 -7.43 22.38
CA LEU A 261 -8.22 -6.93 21.39
C LEU A 261 -8.00 -7.54 20.00
N SER A 262 -6.76 -7.66 19.53
CA SER A 262 -6.46 -8.28 18.23
C SER A 262 -6.91 -9.74 18.19
N LYS A 263 -6.74 -10.47 19.30
CA LYS A 263 -7.25 -11.85 19.43
C LYS A 263 -8.78 -11.92 19.36
N GLN A 264 -9.50 -10.96 19.96
CA GLN A 264 -10.97 -10.92 19.89
C GLN A 264 -11.48 -10.59 18.48
N ILE A 265 -10.73 -9.79 17.72
CA ILE A 265 -11.02 -9.49 16.30
C ILE A 265 -10.88 -10.75 15.43
N GLY A 266 -10.03 -11.70 15.85
CA GLY A 266 -9.83 -12.98 15.17
C GLY A 266 -8.40 -13.20 14.66
N PHE A 267 -7.43 -12.39 15.10
CA PHE A 267 -6.04 -12.60 14.78
C PHE A 267 -5.52 -13.91 15.40
N ASP A 268 -4.96 -14.78 14.55
CA ASP A 268 -4.33 -16.02 14.98
C ASP A 268 -2.91 -15.74 15.46
N THR A 269 -2.71 -15.81 16.79
CA THR A 269 -1.42 -15.56 17.43
C THR A 269 -0.40 -16.69 17.27
N ASP A 270 -0.84 -17.87 16.82
CA ASP A 270 0.09 -18.96 16.48
C ASP A 270 0.62 -18.79 15.05
N ALA A 271 -0.06 -17.98 14.23
CA ALA A 271 0.28 -17.64 12.86
C ALA A 271 0.77 -16.19 12.71
N GLY A 272 1.17 -15.54 13.80
CA GLY A 272 1.58 -14.14 13.75
C GLY A 272 1.91 -13.50 15.09
N ARG A 273 2.34 -12.23 15.04
CA ARG A 273 2.68 -11.44 16.24
C ARG A 273 2.40 -9.96 16.07
N LEU A 274 2.25 -9.26 17.19
CA LEU A 274 2.16 -7.80 17.29
C LEU A 274 3.39 -7.28 18.02
N ASP A 275 4.05 -6.28 17.43
CA ASP A 275 5.25 -5.62 17.96
C ASP A 275 5.10 -4.09 17.96
N VAL A 276 6.18 -3.39 18.36
CA VAL A 276 6.24 -1.92 18.34
C VAL A 276 7.24 -1.45 17.28
N SER A 277 6.85 -0.45 16.50
CA SER A 277 7.71 0.21 15.51
C SER A 277 7.48 1.73 15.52
N THR A 278 8.28 2.47 14.76
CA THR A 278 8.10 3.94 14.61
C THR A 278 6.88 4.27 13.75
N HIS A 279 6.62 3.44 12.75
CA HIS A 279 5.50 3.58 11.81
C HIS A 279 4.78 2.24 11.74
N PRO A 280 3.53 2.15 12.25
CA PRO A 280 2.72 0.94 12.17
C PRO A 280 2.64 0.39 10.75
N PHE A 281 2.68 -0.93 10.64
CA PHE A 281 2.51 -1.68 9.39
C PHE A 281 2.14 -3.13 9.69
N SER A 282 1.56 -3.80 8.70
CA SER A 282 1.34 -5.24 8.64
C SER A 282 2.12 -5.83 7.48
N GLY A 283 2.77 -6.97 7.71
CA GLY A 283 3.58 -7.68 6.74
C GLY A 283 3.96 -9.06 7.26
N GLY A 284 5.08 -9.61 6.80
CA GLY A 284 5.53 -10.93 7.22
C GLY A 284 5.99 -11.77 6.03
N ALA A 285 6.07 -13.08 6.23
CA ALA A 285 6.57 -13.99 5.20
C ALA A 285 5.46 -14.67 4.40
N HIS A 286 4.33 -14.97 5.06
CA HIS A 286 3.36 -15.95 4.61
C HIS A 286 2.07 -15.82 5.44
N PRO A 287 0.88 -16.27 4.99
CA PRO A 287 -0.34 -16.27 5.80
C PRO A 287 -0.25 -16.97 7.16
N THR A 288 0.80 -17.78 7.38
CA THR A 288 1.07 -18.45 8.65
C THR A 288 2.17 -17.77 9.48
N ASP A 289 2.71 -16.65 9.02
CA ASP A 289 3.65 -15.77 9.74
C ASP A 289 3.39 -14.32 9.32
N ILE A 290 2.27 -13.79 9.82
CA ILE A 290 1.87 -12.39 9.64
C ILE A 290 2.26 -11.59 10.88
N ARG A 291 3.03 -10.53 10.67
CA ARG A 291 3.56 -9.67 11.71
C ARG A 291 3.02 -8.26 11.51
N MET A 292 2.42 -7.74 12.56
CA MET A 292 1.97 -6.37 12.60
C MET A 292 2.73 -5.59 13.66
N THR A 293 2.77 -4.28 13.48
CA THR A 293 3.39 -3.38 14.44
C THR A 293 2.45 -2.24 14.74
N THR A 294 2.50 -1.73 15.97
CA THR A 294 1.79 -0.51 16.35
C THR A 294 2.75 0.46 17.04
N ARG A 295 2.26 1.65 17.40
CA ARG A 295 3.02 2.65 18.13
C ARG A 295 2.23 3.12 19.34
N TYR A 296 2.79 2.90 20.52
CA TYR A 296 2.25 3.41 21.78
C TYR A 296 2.92 4.72 22.17
N THR A 297 2.13 5.58 22.79
CA THR A 297 2.58 6.83 23.41
C THR A 297 1.98 6.92 24.80
N ILE A 298 2.73 7.50 25.75
CA ILE A 298 2.26 7.60 27.14
C ILE A 298 1.04 8.53 27.22
N ASP A 299 1.08 9.63 26.49
CA ASP A 299 0.14 10.75 26.55
C ASP A 299 -1.03 10.65 25.56
N ASN A 300 -1.17 9.52 24.85
CA ASN A 300 -2.25 9.32 23.90
C ASN A 300 -2.51 7.82 23.70
N ILE A 301 -3.60 7.32 24.29
CA ILE A 301 -3.97 5.89 24.21
C ILE A 301 -4.65 5.54 22.89
N LYS A 302 -5.28 6.53 22.23
CA LYS A 302 -6.00 6.33 20.97
C LYS A 302 -5.06 5.76 19.91
N ASN A 303 -3.87 6.35 19.76
CA ASN A 303 -2.91 5.99 18.71
C ASN A 303 -2.56 4.50 18.70
N GLY A 304 -2.20 3.94 19.86
CA GLY A 304 -1.81 2.54 19.97
C GLY A 304 -2.98 1.58 19.72
N ILE A 305 -4.17 1.92 20.24
CA ILE A 305 -5.37 1.09 20.07
C ILE A 305 -5.87 1.12 18.63
N THR A 306 -6.12 2.30 18.06
CA THR A 306 -6.65 2.40 16.68
C THR A 306 -5.65 1.88 15.67
N GLY A 307 -4.35 2.14 15.87
CA GLY A 307 -3.28 1.52 15.08
C GLY A 307 -3.32 0.00 15.16
N THR A 308 -3.47 -0.59 16.36
CA THR A 308 -3.59 -2.05 16.49
C THR A 308 -4.81 -2.59 15.75
N VAL A 309 -5.98 -1.96 15.89
CA VAL A 309 -7.20 -2.42 15.21
C VAL A 309 -7.05 -2.32 13.69
N HIS A 310 -6.46 -1.23 13.19
CA HIS A 310 -6.16 -1.02 11.77
C HIS A 310 -5.26 -2.14 11.22
N GLU A 311 -4.10 -2.36 11.85
CA GLU A 311 -3.16 -3.39 11.40
C GLU A 311 -3.68 -4.81 11.61
N THR A 312 -4.55 -5.02 12.61
CA THR A 312 -5.25 -6.29 12.77
C THR A 312 -6.15 -6.56 11.57
N GLY A 313 -6.84 -5.54 11.04
CA GLY A 313 -7.70 -5.68 9.87
C GLY A 313 -6.94 -6.12 8.61
N HIS A 314 -5.76 -5.54 8.36
CA HIS A 314 -4.84 -6.04 7.33
C HIS A 314 -4.42 -7.49 7.60
N SER A 315 -4.05 -7.79 8.84
CA SER A 315 -3.48 -9.07 9.19
C SER A 315 -4.49 -10.22 9.09
N VAL A 316 -5.75 -10.00 9.47
CA VAL A 316 -6.80 -11.02 9.32
C VAL A 316 -7.20 -11.24 7.87
N TYR A 317 -7.05 -10.22 7.00
CA TYR A 317 -7.20 -10.40 5.56
C TYR A 317 -6.12 -11.34 5.02
N GLU A 318 -4.86 -11.10 5.40
CA GLU A 318 -3.72 -11.92 5.00
C GLU A 318 -3.79 -13.36 5.55
N GLN A 319 -4.16 -13.54 6.82
CA GLN A 319 -4.39 -14.87 7.42
C GLN A 319 -5.61 -15.59 6.81
N GLY A 320 -6.56 -14.82 6.28
CA GLY A 320 -7.78 -15.28 5.63
C GLY A 320 -7.62 -15.63 4.14
N ARG A 321 -6.42 -15.49 3.55
CA ARG A 321 -6.18 -15.83 2.14
C ARG A 321 -6.51 -17.28 1.82
N ASN A 322 -6.80 -17.56 0.55
CA ASN A 322 -7.28 -18.88 0.11
C ASN A 322 -6.22 -19.97 0.35
N LYS A 323 -6.38 -20.73 1.44
CA LYS A 323 -5.47 -21.78 1.88
C LYS A 323 -5.31 -22.92 0.87
N ALA A 324 -6.30 -23.18 0.01
CA ALA A 324 -6.23 -24.21 -1.01
C ALA A 324 -5.29 -23.85 -2.18
N ASN A 325 -5.04 -22.56 -2.38
CA ASN A 325 -4.18 -22.03 -3.46
C ASN A 325 -3.06 -21.15 -2.89
N ILE A 326 -2.63 -21.43 -1.66
CA ILE A 326 -1.59 -20.63 -1.00
C ILE A 326 -0.31 -20.60 -1.84
N ASP A 327 0.39 -19.47 -1.81
CA ASP A 327 1.58 -19.16 -2.63
C ASP A 327 1.34 -19.11 -4.15
N LEU A 328 0.10 -19.21 -4.62
CA LEU A 328 -0.25 -19.02 -6.02
C LEU A 328 -0.77 -17.59 -6.26
N PRO A 329 -0.61 -17.05 -7.48
CA PRO A 329 -1.06 -15.70 -7.83
C PRO A 329 -2.52 -15.39 -7.43
N VAL A 330 -3.44 -16.34 -7.60
CA VAL A 330 -4.86 -16.16 -7.23
C VAL A 330 -5.13 -16.03 -5.74
N SER A 331 -4.16 -16.37 -4.89
CA SER A 331 -4.26 -16.24 -3.43
C SER A 331 -3.52 -15.01 -2.90
N MET A 332 -2.97 -14.17 -3.76
CA MET A 332 -2.40 -12.88 -3.34
C MET A 332 -3.49 -11.86 -3.06
N ALA A 333 -3.19 -10.86 -2.21
CA ALA A 333 -4.07 -9.71 -2.02
C ALA A 333 -4.36 -9.03 -3.37
N LEU A 334 -5.63 -8.67 -3.60
CA LEU A 334 -6.07 -8.23 -4.92
C LEU A 334 -5.49 -6.86 -5.32
N SER A 335 -5.52 -5.90 -4.39
CA SER A 335 -5.06 -4.53 -4.60
C SER A 335 -4.83 -3.82 -3.27
N LEU A 336 -4.16 -2.67 -3.28
CA LEU A 336 -3.99 -1.86 -2.07
C LEU A 336 -5.33 -1.33 -1.55
N GLY A 337 -6.25 -0.94 -2.42
CA GLY A 337 -7.58 -0.46 -2.03
C GLY A 337 -8.41 -1.53 -1.33
N ILE A 338 -8.36 -2.78 -1.79
CA ILE A 338 -9.01 -3.90 -1.09
C ILE A 338 -8.31 -4.19 0.23
N HIS A 339 -6.98 -4.18 0.26
CA HIS A 339 -6.22 -4.41 1.49
C HIS A 339 -6.53 -3.34 2.56
N GLU A 340 -6.58 -2.06 2.17
CA GLU A 340 -6.97 -0.91 2.99
C GLU A 340 -8.45 -0.93 3.38
N SER A 341 -9.32 -1.48 2.54
CA SER A 341 -10.73 -1.66 2.91
C SER A 341 -10.87 -2.55 4.13
N GLN A 342 -9.98 -3.54 4.33
CA GLN A 342 -10.05 -4.45 5.48
C GLN A 342 -9.53 -3.79 6.76
N SER A 343 -8.45 -3.00 6.69
CA SER A 343 -7.98 -2.23 7.85
C SER A 343 -8.99 -1.17 8.27
N LEU A 344 -9.53 -0.39 7.33
CA LEU A 344 -10.52 0.65 7.61
C LEU A 344 -11.90 0.07 8.01
N LEU A 345 -12.28 -1.12 7.53
CA LEU A 345 -13.46 -1.82 8.02
C LEU A 345 -13.33 -2.05 9.53
N TRP A 346 -12.21 -2.62 9.97
CA TRP A 346 -12.01 -2.89 11.39
C TRP A 346 -11.78 -1.62 12.20
N GLU A 347 -10.95 -0.69 11.73
CA GLU A 347 -10.65 0.55 12.46
C GLU A 347 -11.89 1.44 12.55
N ARG A 348 -12.47 1.83 11.41
CA ARG A 348 -13.50 2.88 11.33
C ARG A 348 -14.90 2.31 11.47
N MET A 349 -15.22 1.27 10.70
CA MET A 349 -16.59 0.74 10.64
C MET A 349 -16.92 -0.17 11.83
N VAL A 350 -15.92 -0.62 12.59
CA VAL A 350 -16.11 -1.41 13.82
C VAL A 350 -15.50 -0.68 15.03
N GLY A 351 -14.19 -0.43 15.03
CA GLY A 351 -13.41 0.04 16.16
C GLY A 351 -13.73 1.45 16.65
N LEU A 352 -14.34 2.30 15.82
CA LEU A 352 -14.79 3.63 16.21
C LEU A 352 -16.29 3.70 16.55
N THR A 353 -17.00 2.57 16.58
CA THR A 353 -18.44 2.54 16.81
C THR A 353 -18.82 2.41 18.29
N LYS A 354 -20.01 2.90 18.65
CA LYS A 354 -20.55 2.77 20.03
C LYS A 354 -20.74 1.31 20.47
N PRO A 355 -21.24 0.37 19.64
CA PRO A 355 -21.33 -1.05 20.03
C PRO A 355 -19.98 -1.65 20.40
N PHE A 356 -18.93 -1.35 19.64
CA PHE A 356 -17.57 -1.83 19.95
C PHE A 356 -17.10 -1.32 21.32
N TRP A 357 -17.28 -0.03 21.62
CA TRP A 357 -16.86 0.53 22.90
C TRP A 357 -17.76 0.17 24.07
N THR A 358 -19.01 -0.23 23.83
CA THR A 358 -19.85 -0.88 24.85
C THR A 358 -19.19 -2.17 25.37
N TYR A 359 -18.52 -2.91 24.49
CA TYR A 359 -17.80 -4.13 24.82
C TYR A 359 -16.38 -3.86 25.33
N ALA A 360 -15.62 -3.00 24.63
CA ALA A 360 -14.18 -2.84 24.86
C ALA A 360 -13.84 -1.89 26.02
N LEU A 361 -14.67 -0.87 26.31
CA LEU A 361 -14.38 0.10 27.36
C LEU A 361 -14.30 -0.53 28.77
N PRO A 362 -15.18 -1.47 29.17
CA PRO A 362 -15.02 -2.19 30.44
C PRO A 362 -13.67 -2.91 30.55
N LEU A 363 -13.23 -3.60 29.50
CA LEU A 363 -11.94 -4.29 29.47
C LEU A 363 -10.77 -3.31 29.58
N LEU A 364 -10.90 -2.13 28.96
CA LEU A 364 -9.91 -1.06 29.08
C LEU A 364 -9.85 -0.50 30.51
N LYS A 365 -11.01 -0.29 31.14
CA LYS A 365 -11.09 0.15 32.55
C LYS A 365 -10.42 -0.84 33.50
N GLU A 366 -10.58 -2.14 33.28
CA GLU A 366 -9.92 -3.18 34.08
C GLU A 366 -8.39 -3.12 33.99
N LYS A 367 -7.84 -2.69 32.85
CA LYS A 367 -6.39 -2.52 32.66
C LYS A 367 -5.82 -1.28 33.32
N PHE A 368 -6.65 -0.28 33.61
CA PHE A 368 -6.24 1.00 34.21
C PHE A 368 -7.15 1.39 35.39
N PRO A 369 -7.19 0.57 36.47
CA PRO A 369 -8.06 0.81 37.62
C PRO A 369 -7.75 2.11 38.35
N GLU A 370 -6.50 2.59 38.30
CA GLU A 370 -6.06 3.84 38.92
C GLU A 370 -6.45 5.11 38.16
N ASN A 371 -6.86 5.00 36.89
CA ASN A 371 -7.18 6.17 36.08
C ASN A 371 -8.63 6.60 36.33
N GLU A 372 -8.84 7.50 37.30
CA GLU A 372 -10.17 7.97 37.73
C GLU A 372 -11.01 8.55 36.58
N GLY A 373 -10.39 9.28 35.66
CA GLY A 373 -11.06 9.84 34.48
C GLY A 373 -11.62 8.75 33.57
N LEU A 374 -10.83 7.72 33.30
CA LEU A 374 -11.27 6.55 32.55
C LEU A 374 -12.32 5.75 33.32
N GLN A 375 -12.21 5.62 34.65
CA GLN A 375 -13.22 4.92 35.45
C GLN A 375 -14.57 5.66 35.42
N ALA A 376 -14.57 6.99 35.47
CA ALA A 376 -15.76 7.82 35.48
C ALA A 376 -16.45 7.98 34.11
N ILE A 377 -15.71 7.83 33.00
CA ILE A 377 -16.26 8.11 31.68
C ILE A 377 -17.34 7.10 31.25
N THR A 378 -18.41 7.59 30.63
CA THR A 378 -19.44 6.75 30.00
C THR A 378 -19.02 6.32 28.59
N VAL A 379 -19.65 5.25 28.09
CA VAL A 379 -19.44 4.80 26.69
C VAL A 379 -19.75 5.92 25.69
N ASP A 380 -20.82 6.70 25.93
CA ASP A 380 -21.21 7.81 25.06
C ASP A 380 -20.15 8.91 25.00
N GLN A 381 -19.61 9.31 26.16
CA GLN A 381 -18.54 10.30 26.21
C GLN A 381 -17.27 9.80 25.52
N PHE A 382 -16.89 8.54 25.76
CA PHE A 382 -15.70 7.94 25.15
C PHE A 382 -15.83 7.85 23.61
N TYR A 383 -16.98 7.36 23.13
CA TYR A 383 -17.31 7.29 21.70
C TYR A 383 -17.29 8.67 21.04
N ASN A 384 -17.90 9.67 21.67
CA ASN A 384 -17.94 11.03 21.16
C ASN A 384 -16.54 11.67 21.12
N GLY A 385 -15.70 11.44 22.13
CA GLY A 385 -14.31 11.92 22.18
C GLY A 385 -13.43 11.28 21.11
N LEU A 386 -13.62 9.99 20.81
CA LEU A 386 -12.89 9.29 19.75
C LEU A 386 -13.18 9.82 18.35
N ASN A 387 -14.45 10.13 18.09
CA ASN A 387 -14.99 10.57 16.80
C ASN A 387 -15.02 12.10 16.64
N ARG A 388 -14.16 12.80 17.38
CA ARG A 388 -13.97 14.24 17.22
C ARG A 388 -13.45 14.55 15.82
N VAL A 389 -14.08 15.51 15.16
CA VAL A 389 -13.70 16.01 13.82
C VAL A 389 -12.94 17.31 13.98
N GLU A 390 -11.71 17.32 13.51
CA GLU A 390 -10.78 18.44 13.65
C GLU A 390 -9.80 18.44 12.48
N PRO A 391 -10.06 19.26 11.44
CA PRO A 391 -9.13 19.42 10.33
C PRO A 391 -7.74 19.80 10.83
N SER A 392 -6.74 19.02 10.41
CA SER A 392 -5.35 19.20 10.82
C SER A 392 -4.41 19.14 9.60
N PHE A 393 -3.14 19.44 9.79
CA PHE A 393 -2.17 19.42 8.68
C PHE A 393 -1.68 18.01 8.33
N ILE A 394 -1.81 17.06 9.25
CA ILE A 394 -1.13 15.77 9.20
C ILE A 394 -2.13 14.67 8.81
N ARG A 395 -2.03 14.17 7.58
CA ARG A 395 -2.93 13.15 7.01
C ARG A 395 -3.08 11.91 7.91
N ILE A 396 -2.01 11.41 8.48
CA ILE A 396 -2.05 10.16 9.28
C ILE A 396 -2.70 10.36 10.67
N GLU A 397 -2.92 11.62 11.07
CA GLU A 397 -3.54 12.00 12.34
C GLU A 397 -4.97 12.55 12.15
N SER A 398 -5.43 12.66 10.90
CA SER A 398 -6.72 13.29 10.59
C SER A 398 -7.91 12.39 10.96
N ASP A 399 -9.03 13.03 11.29
CA ASP A 399 -10.30 12.35 11.55
C ASP A 399 -10.91 11.74 10.28
N GLU A 400 -11.96 10.93 10.46
CA GLU A 400 -12.62 10.20 9.37
C GLU A 400 -13.25 11.14 8.31
N VAL A 401 -13.72 12.32 8.71
CA VAL A 401 -14.41 13.26 7.82
C VAL A 401 -13.40 14.09 7.02
N SER A 402 -12.28 14.47 7.63
CA SER A 402 -11.24 15.28 6.99
C SER A 402 -10.19 14.47 6.21
N TYR A 403 -9.94 13.20 6.58
CA TYR A 403 -8.97 12.33 5.91
C TYR A 403 -9.10 12.28 4.38
N PRO A 404 -10.30 12.11 3.78
CA PRO A 404 -10.43 12.05 2.33
C PRO A 404 -9.90 13.30 1.62
N MET A 405 -9.99 14.49 2.22
CA MET A 405 -9.49 15.72 1.60
C MET A 405 -7.97 15.72 1.45
N HIS A 406 -7.26 15.12 2.41
CA HIS A 406 -5.81 14.93 2.31
C HIS A 406 -5.43 13.99 1.16
N VAL A 407 -6.23 12.97 0.88
CA VAL A 407 -5.99 12.06 -0.26
C VAL A 407 -6.28 12.77 -1.57
N ILE A 408 -7.42 13.48 -1.66
CA ILE A 408 -7.84 14.15 -2.89
C ILE A 408 -6.85 15.24 -3.31
N LEU A 409 -6.35 16.06 -2.38
CA LEU A 409 -5.37 17.10 -2.74
C LEU A 409 -4.06 16.51 -3.25
N ARG A 410 -3.61 15.36 -2.70
CA ARG A 410 -2.39 14.66 -3.14
C ARG A 410 -2.61 14.09 -4.54
N TYR A 411 -3.71 13.39 -4.75
CA TYR A 411 -4.08 12.88 -6.07
C TYR A 411 -4.11 13.98 -7.13
N GLU A 412 -4.75 15.12 -6.85
CA GLU A 412 -4.86 16.21 -7.82
C GLU A 412 -3.50 16.81 -8.18
N ILE A 413 -2.60 16.96 -7.20
CA ILE A 413 -1.23 17.45 -7.42
C ILE A 413 -0.39 16.40 -8.17
N GLU A 414 -0.42 15.15 -7.72
CA GLU A 414 0.31 14.04 -8.34
C GLU A 414 -0.11 13.82 -9.80
N LYS A 415 -1.42 13.84 -10.07
CA LYS A 415 -1.94 13.75 -11.43
C LYS A 415 -1.40 14.88 -12.30
N ALA A 416 -1.51 16.12 -11.85
CA ALA A 416 -1.02 17.27 -12.59
C ALA A 416 0.50 17.20 -12.82
N LEU A 417 1.27 16.70 -11.83
CA LEU A 417 2.71 16.46 -11.97
C LEU A 417 3.00 15.36 -12.98
N ILE A 418 2.29 14.24 -12.96
CA ILE A 418 2.55 13.09 -13.83
C ILE A 418 2.13 13.40 -15.28
N GLU A 419 1.02 14.11 -15.47
CA GLU A 419 0.54 14.55 -16.79
C GLU A 419 1.26 15.80 -17.33
N GLY A 420 2.02 16.51 -16.49
CA GLY A 420 2.83 17.66 -16.93
C GLY A 420 2.05 18.95 -17.07
N ASP A 421 0.92 19.04 -16.39
CA ASP A 421 0.13 20.26 -16.27
C ASP A 421 0.77 21.27 -15.31
N ILE A 422 1.62 20.80 -14.38
CA ILE A 422 2.38 21.64 -13.43
C ILE A 422 3.84 21.19 -13.34
N GLN A 423 4.71 22.06 -12.83
CA GLN A 423 6.09 21.77 -12.48
C GLN A 423 6.24 21.50 -10.98
N VAL A 424 7.36 20.87 -10.59
CA VAL A 424 7.65 20.59 -9.17
C VAL A 424 7.70 21.87 -8.33
N ALA A 425 8.18 22.98 -8.90
CA ALA A 425 8.21 24.28 -8.23
C ALA A 425 6.81 24.83 -7.86
N ASP A 426 5.74 24.37 -8.53
CA ASP A 426 4.37 24.81 -8.26
C ASP A 426 3.74 24.11 -7.04
N VAL A 427 4.32 22.98 -6.61
CA VAL A 427 3.76 22.09 -5.57
C VAL A 427 3.49 22.82 -4.26
N PRO A 428 4.41 23.63 -3.67
CA PRO A 428 4.14 24.28 -2.38
C PRO A 428 2.94 25.23 -2.42
N ALA A 429 2.83 26.03 -3.49
CA ALA A 429 1.73 26.99 -3.63
C ALA A 429 0.39 26.28 -3.81
N LEU A 430 0.34 25.24 -4.66
CA LEU A 430 -0.87 24.44 -4.88
C LEU A 430 -1.27 23.64 -3.64
N TRP A 431 -0.30 23.11 -2.91
CA TRP A 431 -0.55 22.42 -1.64
C TRP A 431 -1.24 23.35 -0.65
N ASN A 432 -0.69 24.53 -0.42
CA ASN A 432 -1.26 25.51 0.52
C ASN A 432 -2.66 25.97 0.08
N ALA A 433 -2.84 26.25 -1.21
CA ALA A 433 -4.14 26.62 -1.76
C ALA A 433 -5.21 25.54 -1.52
N LYS A 434 -4.87 24.26 -1.78
CA LYS A 434 -5.79 23.13 -1.59
C LYS A 434 -6.04 22.81 -0.12
N MET A 435 -5.03 22.92 0.75
CA MET A 435 -5.19 22.78 2.21
C MET A 435 -6.18 23.83 2.73
N LYS A 436 -6.06 25.08 2.27
CA LYS A 436 -7.00 26.14 2.62
C LYS A 436 -8.40 25.86 2.07
N GLU A 437 -8.51 25.52 0.79
CA GLU A 437 -9.80 25.29 0.12
C GLU A 437 -10.57 24.11 0.74
N TYR A 438 -9.90 22.98 0.98
CA TYR A 438 -10.57 21.74 1.37
C TYR A 438 -10.69 21.56 2.89
N LEU A 439 -9.74 22.09 3.66
CA LEU A 439 -9.65 21.88 5.12
C LEU A 439 -9.77 23.18 5.91
N GLY A 440 -9.67 24.35 5.27
CA GLY A 440 -9.70 25.65 5.96
C GLY A 440 -8.47 25.90 6.83
N LEU A 441 -7.30 25.41 6.38
CA LEU A 441 -6.00 25.52 7.05
C LEU A 441 -5.04 26.39 6.23
N ASP A 442 -4.27 27.23 6.91
CA ASP A 442 -3.31 28.18 6.32
C ASP A 442 -1.88 27.93 6.79
#